data_AF-A0A5C7JPV3-F1
#
_entry.id   AF-A0A5C7JPV3-F1
#
_cell.length_a   1.000
_cell.length_b   1.000
_cell.length_c   1.000
_cell.angle_alpha   90.00
_cell.angle_beta   90.00
_cell.angle_gamma   90.00
#
_symmetry.space_group_name_H-M   'P 1'
#
loop_
_entity.id
_entity.type
_entity.pdbx_description
1 polymer ?
#
loop_
_entity_poly.entity_id
_entity_poly.type
_entity_poly.pdbx_seq_one_letter_code
_entity_poly.pdbx_strand_id
1 'polypeptide(L)'
;MLEKLKGYLGNDKLKGQKTEVQWTPETIAEYEKCMDDPIYWAEKYFKIITIDYGEQNIKLYDFQKEIIRAAFNNPNTIVLTGRQQGKCSRINSLVEIRNSSTGQLYKIEIGIFHEWLKFRETYNYSLDSLNLIS
;
A
#
# COMPACT_ATOMS: atom_id res chain seq x y z
N MET A 1 -10.99 -38.17 -9.03
CA MET A 1 -11.60 -37.21 -8.08
C MET A 1 -10.70 -35.98 -8.07
N LEU A 2 -11.11 -34.89 -8.72
CA LEU A 2 -10.30 -33.67 -8.78
C LEU A 2 -10.30 -33.01 -7.38
N GLU A 3 -9.13 -32.86 -6.77
CA GLU A 3 -8.99 -32.08 -5.54
C GLU A 3 -9.52 -30.67 -5.79
N LYS A 4 -10.50 -30.24 -5.00
CA LYS A 4 -10.95 -28.84 -4.99
C LYS A 4 -9.73 -27.99 -4.62
N LEU A 5 -9.32 -27.10 -5.53
CA LEU A 5 -8.35 -26.05 -5.25
C LEU A 5 -8.75 -25.36 -3.95
N LYS A 6 -7.92 -25.50 -2.91
CA LYS A 6 -8.10 -24.78 -1.66
C LYS A 6 -7.77 -23.30 -1.91
N GLY A 7 -8.56 -22.40 -1.31
CA GLY A 7 -8.35 -20.96 -1.40
C GLY A 7 -8.63 -20.32 -2.76
N TYR A 8 -8.21 -19.06 -2.92
CA TYR A 8 -8.41 -18.28 -4.14
C TYR A 8 -7.33 -18.59 -5.19
N LEU A 9 -7.73 -19.03 -6.39
CA LEU A 9 -6.83 -19.41 -7.49
C LEU A 9 -5.74 -20.42 -7.09
N GLY A 10 -6.06 -21.34 -6.17
CA GLY A 10 -5.11 -22.35 -5.67
C GLY A 10 -4.13 -21.83 -4.61
N ASN A 11 -4.32 -20.60 -4.11
CA ASN A 11 -3.58 -20.05 -3.00
C ASN A 11 -4.34 -20.24 -1.68
N ASP A 12 -3.89 -21.20 -0.88
CA ASP A 12 -4.45 -21.55 0.43
C ASP A 12 -4.41 -20.40 1.45
N LYS A 13 -3.53 -19.42 1.28
CA LYS A 13 -3.45 -18.24 2.16
C LYS A 13 -4.55 -17.21 1.89
N LEU A 14 -5.23 -17.33 0.76
CA LEU A 14 -6.31 -16.44 0.36
C LEU A 14 -7.64 -17.16 0.49
N LYS A 15 -8.60 -16.57 1.21
CA LYS A 15 -9.95 -17.12 1.30
C LYS A 15 -10.60 -17.17 -0.09
N GLY A 16 -11.19 -18.31 -0.44
CA GLY A 16 -11.93 -18.46 -1.69
C GLY A 16 -13.22 -17.64 -1.68
N GLN A 17 -13.75 -17.35 -2.86
CA GLN A 17 -15.03 -16.64 -2.98
C GLN A 17 -16.17 -17.44 -2.31
N LYS A 18 -17.08 -16.75 -1.61
CA LYS A 18 -18.22 -17.36 -0.90
C LYS A 18 -17.83 -18.40 0.17
N THR A 19 -16.61 -18.31 0.71
CA THR A 19 -16.23 -19.13 1.86
C THR A 19 -17.11 -18.76 3.05
N GLU A 20 -17.90 -19.71 3.55
CA GLU A 20 -18.68 -19.50 4.77
C GLU A 20 -17.76 -19.32 5.97
N VAL A 21 -17.96 -18.24 6.71
CA VAL A 21 -17.25 -17.97 7.97
C VAL A 21 -18.22 -18.25 9.09
N GLN A 22 -17.87 -19.20 9.97
CA GLN A 22 -18.62 -19.42 11.19
C GLN A 22 -18.31 -18.30 12.18
N TRP A 23 -19.36 -17.59 12.58
CA TRP A 23 -19.27 -16.54 13.58
C TRP A 23 -19.62 -17.11 14.95
N THR A 24 -18.71 -16.93 15.91
CA THR A 24 -18.94 -17.21 17.32
C THR A 24 -18.98 -15.87 18.06
N PRO A 25 -19.56 -15.81 19.27
CA PRO A 25 -19.56 -14.57 20.06
C PRO A 25 -18.16 -13.96 20.22
N GLU A 26 -17.13 -14.81 20.38
CA GLU A 26 -15.75 -14.38 20.52
C GLU A 26 -15.18 -13.80 19.22
N THR A 27 -15.50 -14.40 18.05
CA THR A 27 -15.01 -13.87 16.77
C THR A 27 -15.70 -12.58 16.37
N ILE A 28 -16.97 -12.41 16.77
CA ILE A 28 -17.69 -11.14 16.62
C ILE A 28 -17.05 -10.07 17.52
N ALA A 29 -16.84 -10.36 18.81
CA ALA A 29 -16.22 -9.41 19.72
C ALA A 29 -14.80 -9.01 19.29
N GLU A 30 -14.01 -9.96 18.78
CA GLU A 30 -12.68 -9.66 18.24
C GLU A 30 -12.75 -8.82 16.96
N TYR A 31 -13.75 -9.06 16.10
CA TYR A 31 -13.98 -8.26 14.90
C TYR A 31 -14.34 -6.82 15.26
N GLU A 32 -15.27 -6.61 16.19
CA GLU A 32 -15.64 -5.27 16.70
C GLU A 32 -14.43 -4.55 17.28
N LYS A 33 -13.63 -5.26 18.10
CA LYS A 33 -12.39 -4.69 18.65
C LYS A 33 -11.39 -4.27 17.58
N CYS A 34 -11.23 -5.05 16.51
CA CYS A 34 -10.36 -4.69 15.38
C CYS A 34 -10.90 -3.50 14.58
N MET A 35 -12.22 -3.37 14.49
CA MET A 35 -12.88 -2.26 13.81
C MET A 35 -12.71 -0.96 14.58
N ASP A 36 -12.81 -0.99 15.91
CA ASP A 36 -12.73 0.17 16.78
C ASP A 36 -11.29 0.61 17.10
N ASP A 37 -10.35 -0.33 17.19
CA ASP A 37 -8.93 -0.07 17.46
C ASP A 37 -8.02 -0.54 16.31
N PRO A 38 -7.73 0.34 15.34
CA PRO A 38 -6.88 0.00 14.20
C PRO A 38 -5.42 -0.27 14.58
N ILE A 39 -4.94 0.24 15.73
CA ILE A 39 -3.58 -0.02 16.20
C ILE A 39 -3.50 -1.45 16.76
N TYR A 40 -4.47 -1.83 17.59
CA TYR A 40 -4.59 -3.20 18.08
C TYR A 40 -4.68 -4.20 16.93
N TRP A 41 -5.52 -3.92 15.94
CA TRP A 41 -5.66 -4.76 14.76
C TRP A 41 -4.31 -4.94 14.03
N ALA A 42 -3.59 -3.83 13.79
CA ALA A 42 -2.29 -3.87 13.12
C ALA A 42 -1.26 -4.66 13.94
N GLU A 43 -1.04 -4.33 15.21
CA GLU A 43 0.01 -4.99 16.03
C GLU A 43 -0.32 -6.46 16.35
N LYS A 44 -1.60 -6.86 16.32
CA LYS A 44 -2.01 -8.25 16.57
C LYS A 44 -1.98 -9.14 15.33
N TYR A 45 -2.39 -8.62 14.17
CA TYR A 45 -2.64 -9.44 12.99
C TYR A 45 -1.70 -9.18 11.81
N PHE A 46 -0.98 -8.06 11.78
CA PHE A 46 -0.08 -7.77 10.67
C PHE A 46 1.28 -8.37 10.93
N LYS A 47 1.78 -9.13 9.96
CA LYS A 47 3.06 -9.81 10.03
C LYS A 47 4.07 -9.18 9.08
N ILE A 48 5.30 -9.04 9.56
CA ILE A 48 6.47 -8.64 8.79
C ILE A 48 7.50 -9.76 8.81
N ILE A 49 8.30 -9.85 7.75
CA ILE A 49 9.43 -10.77 7.69
C ILE A 49 10.70 -9.94 7.92
N THR A 50 11.42 -10.28 8.97
CA THR A 50 12.72 -9.70 9.30
C THR A 50 13.84 -10.67 8.94
N ILE A 51 15.01 -10.14 8.59
CA ILE A 51 16.16 -10.97 8.21
C ILE A 51 16.61 -11.85 9.39
N ASP A 52 16.63 -11.28 10.60
CA ASP A 52 17.20 -11.94 11.77
C ASP A 52 16.21 -12.90 12.46
N TYR A 53 14.93 -12.55 12.53
CA TYR A 53 13.94 -13.28 13.35
C TYR A 53 12.83 -13.94 12.53
N GLY A 54 12.84 -13.78 11.20
CA GLY A 54 11.80 -14.32 10.34
C GLY A 54 10.46 -13.60 10.50
N GLU A 55 9.37 -14.35 10.41
CA GLU A 55 7.99 -13.84 10.50
C GLU A 55 7.64 -13.44 11.94
N GLN A 56 7.31 -12.17 12.14
CA GLN A 56 6.87 -11.64 13.43
C GLN A 56 5.75 -10.60 13.26
N ASN A 57 5.01 -10.34 14.32
CA ASN A 57 4.01 -9.27 14.31
C ASN A 57 4.70 -7.91 14.21
N ILE A 58 4.06 -6.96 13.50
CA ILE A 58 4.57 -5.60 13.42
C ILE A 58 4.48 -4.93 14.80
N LYS A 59 5.54 -4.22 15.19
CA LYS A 59 5.53 -3.27 16.29
C LYS A 59 5.51 -1.87 15.70
N LEU A 60 4.43 -1.13 15.90
CA LEU A 60 4.31 0.22 15.35
C LEU A 60 5.14 1.19 16.20
N TYR A 61 5.85 2.10 15.52
CA TYR A 61 6.47 3.24 16.17
C TYR A 61 5.41 4.25 16.61
N ASP A 62 5.74 5.07 17.62
CA ASP A 62 4.78 6.01 18.21
C ASP A 62 4.21 7.00 17.18
N PHE A 63 5.05 7.54 16.30
CA PHE A 63 4.60 8.43 15.22
C PHE A 63 3.64 7.73 14.24
N GLN A 64 3.79 6.42 14.02
CA GLN A 64 2.88 5.66 13.15
C GLN A 64 1.51 5.51 13.82
N LYS A 65 1.50 5.28 15.14
CA LYS A 65 0.27 5.22 15.95
C LYS A 65 -0.47 6.57 15.92
N GLU A 66 0.26 7.68 16.00
CA GLU A 66 -0.32 9.03 15.88
C GLU A 66 -0.96 9.25 14.52
N ILE A 67 -0.27 8.89 13.43
CA ILE A 67 -0.81 9.01 12.07
C ILE A 67 -2.07 8.14 11.90
N ILE A 68 -2.04 6.90 12.38
CA ILE A 68 -3.20 5.99 12.30
C ILE A 68 -4.40 6.57 13.07
N ARG A 69 -4.19 7.07 14.29
CA ARG A 69 -5.26 7.71 15.08
C ARG A 69 -5.79 8.96 14.40
N ALA A 70 -4.92 9.81 13.85
CA ALA A 70 -5.33 11.00 13.14
C ALA A 70 -6.19 10.64 11.92
N ALA A 71 -5.75 9.68 11.10
CA ALA A 71 -6.46 9.22 9.92
C ALA A 71 -7.78 8.50 10.25
N PHE A 72 -7.84 7.75 11.35
CA PHE A 72 -9.05 7.05 11.77
C PHE A 72 -10.14 8.00 12.28
N ASN A 73 -9.74 9.05 13.01
CA ASN A 73 -10.67 9.98 13.64
C ASN A 73 -11.07 11.18 12.77
N ASN A 74 -10.40 11.39 11.63
CA ASN A 74 -10.63 12.55 10.78
C ASN A 74 -10.86 12.14 9.32
N PRO A 75 -11.83 12.74 8.62
CA PRO A 75 -12.08 12.44 7.21
C PRO A 75 -10.92 12.85 6.30
N ASN A 76 -10.14 13.86 6.70
CA ASN A 76 -8.95 14.34 5.99
C ASN A 76 -7.80 14.52 6.98
N THR A 77 -6.63 13.98 6.64
CA THR A 77 -5.42 14.09 7.45
C THR A 77 -4.24 14.47 6.56
N ILE A 78 -3.51 15.53 6.94
CA ILE A 78 -2.26 15.93 6.29
C ILE A 78 -1.10 15.49 7.19
N VAL A 79 -0.16 14.73 6.64
CA VAL A 79 0.99 14.20 7.37
C VAL A 79 2.27 14.73 6.74
N LEU A 80 3.09 15.42 7.54
CA LEU A 80 4.44 15.80 7.16
C LEU A 80 5.41 14.77 7.72
N THR A 81 6.05 13.99 6.85
CA THR A 81 6.96 12.90 7.25
C THR A 81 8.23 12.86 6.39
N GLY A 82 9.35 12.53 7.03
CA GLY A 82 10.67 12.43 6.39
C GLY A 82 10.76 11.32 5.35
N ARG A 83 11.89 11.25 4.61
CA ARG A 83 12.13 10.17 3.64
C ARG A 83 12.28 8.82 4.36
N GLN A 84 11.90 7.73 3.66
CA GLN A 84 12.14 6.34 4.07
C GLN A 84 11.56 5.93 5.44
N GLN A 85 10.54 6.64 5.94
CA GLN A 85 9.86 6.32 7.21
C GLN A 85 8.85 5.16 7.09
N GLY A 86 9.10 4.20 6.19
CA GLY A 86 8.22 3.06 5.94
C GLY A 86 6.89 3.41 5.25
N LYS A 87 6.78 4.59 4.64
CA LYS A 87 5.61 5.01 3.86
C LYS A 87 5.63 4.39 2.46
N CYS A 88 4.46 3.95 1.97
CA CYS A 88 4.28 3.40 0.63
C CYS A 88 2.99 3.94 0.00
N SER A 89 2.92 3.91 -1.33
CA SER A 89 1.73 4.28 -2.10
C SER A 89 1.33 3.09 -2.97
N ARG A 90 0.03 2.88 -3.18
CA ARG A 90 -0.44 1.92 -4.18
C ARG A 90 -0.24 2.50 -5.57
N ILE A 91 0.03 1.63 -6.55
CA ILE A 91 0.29 2.04 -7.94
C ILE A 91 -0.88 2.80 -8.59
N ASN A 92 -2.11 2.52 -8.15
CA ASN A 92 -3.33 3.19 -8.60
C ASN A 92 -3.70 4.43 -7.76
N SER A 93 -2.85 4.85 -6.83
CA SER A 93 -3.10 6.07 -6.04
C SER A 93 -3.04 7.28 -6.97
N LEU A 94 -4.04 8.15 -6.92
CA LEU A 94 -4.09 9.36 -7.74
C LEU A 94 -3.10 10.40 -7.21
N VAL A 95 -2.35 11.01 -8.13
CA VAL A 95 -1.45 12.14 -7.88
C VAL A 95 -1.87 13.31 -8.77
N GLU A 96 -1.78 14.51 -8.23
CA GLU A 96 -2.00 15.75 -8.98
C GLU A 96 -0.64 16.34 -9.37
N ILE A 97 -0.42 16.42 -10.68
CA ILE A 97 0.83 16.84 -11.29
C ILE A 97 0.61 18.17 -11.97
N ARG A 98 1.47 19.14 -11.65
CA ARG A 98 1.48 20.44 -12.30
C ARG A 98 2.53 20.45 -13.40
N ASN A 99 2.14 20.81 -14.61
CA ASN A 99 3.08 21.15 -15.66
C ASN A 99 3.70 22.53 -15.35
N SER A 100 5.03 22.58 -15.17
CA SER A 100 5.74 23.81 -14.80
C SER A 100 5.67 24.91 -15.87
N SER A 101 5.58 24.53 -17.14
CA SER A 101 5.59 25.46 -18.27
C SER A 101 4.19 26.02 -18.58
N THR A 102 3.16 25.18 -18.50
CA THR A 102 1.78 25.59 -18.83
C THR A 102 0.94 25.92 -17.59
N GLY A 103 1.39 25.52 -16.40
CA GLY A 103 0.62 25.63 -15.16
C GLY A 103 -0.55 24.65 -15.04
N GLN A 104 -0.84 23.87 -16.09
CA GLN A 104 -1.97 22.94 -16.12
C GLN A 104 -1.80 21.80 -15.11
N LEU A 105 -2.89 21.46 -14.43
CA LEU A 105 -2.97 20.35 -13.48
C LEU A 105 -3.53 19.10 -14.17
N TYR A 106 -2.87 17.98 -13.94
CA TYR A 106 -3.28 16.66 -14.38
C TYR A 106 -3.46 15.76 -13.16
N LYS A 107 -4.55 15.01 -13.13
CA LYS A 107 -4.82 14.01 -12.09
C LYS A 107 -4.69 12.63 -12.69
N ILE A 108 -3.64 11.90 -12.32
CA ILE A 108 -3.32 10.58 -12.89
C ILE A 108 -2.92 9.59 -11.80
N GLU A 109 -2.96 8.29 -12.10
CA GLU A 109 -2.40 7.28 -11.20
C GLU A 109 -0.88 7.39 -11.13
N ILE A 110 -0.31 7.21 -9.94
CA ILE A 110 1.14 7.26 -9.72
C ILE A 110 1.90 6.22 -10.56
N GLY A 111 1.28 5.08 -10.87
CA GLY A 111 1.83 4.07 -11.77
C GLY A 111 2.01 4.55 -13.20
N ILE A 112 1.00 5.24 -13.73
CA ILE A 112 1.07 5.84 -15.07
C ILE A 112 2.19 6.89 -15.10
N PHE A 113 2.29 7.70 -14.06
CA PHE A 113 3.37 8.68 -13.94
C PHE A 113 4.75 8.02 -13.91
N HIS A 114 4.90 6.93 -13.16
CA HIS A 114 6.13 6.17 -13.06
C HIS A 114 6.58 5.59 -14.40
N GLU A 115 5.67 4.98 -15.15
CA GLU A 115 5.98 4.45 -16.49
C GLU A 115 6.34 5.56 -17.48
N TRP A 116 5.65 6.71 -17.41
CA TRP A 116 6.01 7.88 -18.21
C TRP A 116 7.42 8.41 -17.89
N LEU A 117 7.82 8.45 -16.61
CA LEU A 117 9.17 8.85 -16.22
C LEU A 117 10.24 7.92 -16.80
N LYS A 118 10.04 6.59 -16.69
CA LYS A 118 10.95 5.59 -17.28
C LYS A 118 11.07 5.75 -18.78
N PHE A 119 9.94 5.92 -19.48
CA PHE A 119 9.93 6.17 -20.91
C PHE A 119 10.78 7.41 -21.23
N ARG A 120 10.54 8.53 -20.54
CA ARG A 120 11.28 9.78 -20.76
C ARG A 120 12.78 9.61 -20.53
N GLU A 121 13.20 8.95 -19.45
CA GLU A 121 14.62 8.69 -19.19
C GLU A 121 15.23 7.86 -20.33
N THR A 122 14.61 6.74 -20.68
CA THR A 122 15.10 5.83 -21.72
C THR A 122 15.30 6.50 -23.07
N TYR A 123 14.34 7.33 -23.50
CA TYR A 123 14.38 7.97 -24.82
C TYR A 123 15.09 9.34 -24.83
N ASN A 124 15.14 10.08 -23.72
CA ASN A 124 16.01 11.26 -23.63
C ASN A 124 17.49 10.87 -23.71
N TYR A 125 17.90 9.76 -23.06
CA TYR A 125 19.26 9.23 -23.25
C TYR A 125 19.56 8.86 -24.71
N SER A 126 18.55 8.41 -25.47
CA SER A 126 18.73 8.10 -26.90
C SER A 126 18.83 9.34 -27.80
N LEU A 127 18.14 10.43 -27.44
CA LEU A 127 18.20 11.70 -28.16
C LEU A 127 19.49 12.47 -27.84
N ASP A 128 19.95 12.44 -26.59
CA ASP A 128 21.22 13.04 -26.18
C ASP A 128 22.43 12.29 -26.79
N SER A 129 22.34 10.97 -26.97
CA SER A 129 23.38 10.19 -27.66
C SER A 129 23.39 10.40 -29.18
N LEU A 130 22.26 10.78 -29.80
CA LEU A 130 22.19 11.21 -31.20
C LEU A 130 22.74 12.63 -31.42
N ASN A 131 22.65 13.51 -30.42
CA ASN A 131 23.16 14.89 -30.48
C ASN A 131 24.66 15.03 -30.12
N LEU A 132 25.35 13.93 -29.79
CA LEU A 132 26.81 13.89 -29.58
C LEU A 132 27.60 13.54 -30.85
N ILE A 133 26.94 13.42 -32.00
CA ILE A 133 27.54 13.07 -33.30
C ILE A 133 27.47 14.24 -34.32
N SER A 134 27.02 15.43 -33.92
CA SER A 134 27.10 16.66 -34.73
C SER A 134 28.14 17.63 -34.19
#